data_AF-A0A1I3SPQ3-F1
#
_entry.id   AF-A0A1I3SPQ3-F1
#
_cell.length_a   1.000
_cell.length_b   1.000
_cell.length_c   1.000
_cell.angle_alpha   90.00
_cell.angle_beta   90.00
_cell.angle_gamma   90.00
#
_symmetry.space_group_name_H-M   'P 1'
#
loop_
_entity.id
_entity.type
_entity.pdbx_description
1 polymer ?
#
loop_
_entity_poly.entity_id
_entity_poly.type
_entity_poly.pdbx_seq_one_letter_code
_entity_poly.pdbx_strand_id
1 'polypeptide(L)' 'MREQVRVTEPTLVDVRPRCGDCHVVTSLRSIILDSREGREICVYQCSNCSRLVWRD' A
#
# COMPACT_ATOMS: atom_id res chain seq x y z
N MET A 1 -38.77 7.39 20.79
CA MET A 1 -37.33 7.66 20.98
C MET A 1 -36.63 7.07 19.76
N ARG A 2 -36.07 7.89 18.85
CA ARG A 2 -35.46 7.37 17.60
C ARG A 2 -34.00 7.05 17.89
N GLU A 3 -33.64 5.78 17.84
CA GLU A 3 -32.26 5.31 17.93
C GLU A 3 -31.47 5.85 16.73
N GLN A 4 -30.49 6.73 17.01
CA GLN A 4 -29.53 7.17 15.99
C GLN A 4 -28.54 6.03 15.76
N VAL A 5 -28.72 5.30 14.66
CA VAL A 5 -27.71 4.37 14.14
C VAL A 5 -26.51 5.21 13.71
N ARG A 6 -25.44 5.19 14.51
CA ARG A 6 -24.15 5.79 14.14
C ARG A 6 -23.52 4.90 13.07
N VAL A 7 -23.72 5.25 11.81
CA VAL A 7 -22.96 4.67 10.70
C VAL A 7 -21.50 5.04 10.94
N THR A 8 -20.68 4.05 11.29
CA THR A 8 -19.23 4.24 11.41
C THR A 8 -18.68 4.22 9.99
N GLU A 9 -18.06 5.32 9.56
CA GLU A 9 -17.45 5.39 8.23
C GLU A 9 -16.38 4.29 8.08
N PRO A 10 -16.32 3.60 6.94
CA PRO A 10 -15.32 2.57 6.73
C PRO A 10 -13.93 3.20 6.82
N THR A 11 -13.15 2.75 7.80
CA THR A 11 -11.75 3.17 7.93
C THR A 11 -10.99 2.57 6.75
N LEU A 12 -10.56 3.42 5.80
CA LEU A 12 -9.69 3.00 4.71
C LEU A 12 -8.33 2.63 5.31
N VAL A 13 -8.09 1.32 5.41
CA VAL A 13 -6.77 0.80 5.83
C VAL A 13 -5.82 1.02 4.66
N ASP A 14 -4.79 1.82 4.89
CA ASP A 14 -3.72 2.00 3.92
C ASP A 14 -2.90 0.72 3.83
N VAL A 15 -3.13 -0.06 2.77
CA VAL A 15 -2.47 -1.35 2.53
C VAL A 15 -1.04 -1.18 1.98
N ARG A 16 -0.61 0.07 1.70
CA ARG A 16 0.71 0.32 1.13
C ARG A 16 1.82 -0.04 2.12
N PRO A 17 2.88 -0.70 1.66
CA PRO A 17 3.98 -1.05 2.54
C PRO A 17 4.70 0.21 3.04
N ARG A 18 5.25 0.10 4.25
CA ARG A 18 6.14 1.11 4.82
C ARG A 18 7.58 0.80 4.46
N CYS A 19 8.39 1.84 4.34
CA CYS A 19 9.84 1.68 4.20
C CYS A 19 10.42 1.01 5.44
N GLY A 20 11.31 0.02 5.27
CA GLY A 20 11.92 -0.71 6.38
C GLY A 20 12.78 0.16 7.30
N ASP A 21 13.40 1.23 6.78
CA ASP A 21 14.29 2.10 7.56
C ASP A 21 13.57 3.37 8.02
N CYS A 22 12.88 4.05 7.11
CA CYS A 22 12.24 5.33 7.40
C CYS A 22 10.84 5.20 8.01
N HIS A 23 10.24 4.00 7.96
CA HIS A 23 8.87 3.70 8.42
C HIS A 23 7.74 4.58 7.80
N VAL A 24 8.07 5.43 6.83
CA VAL A 24 7.12 6.21 6.03
C VAL A 24 6.38 5.32 5.04
N VAL A 25 5.13 5.69 4.73
CA VAL A 25 4.33 5.04 3.70
C VAL A 25 5.00 5.25 2.35
N THR A 26 5.15 4.17 1.59
CA THR A 26 5.76 4.22 0.25
C THR A 26 4.71 4.46 -0.83
N SER A 27 5.13 5.03 -1.95
CA SER A 27 4.25 5.29 -3.11
C SER A 27 4.51 4.25 -4.19
N LEU A 28 3.44 3.79 -4.85
CA LEU A 28 3.58 2.88 -5.99
C LEU A 28 4.36 3.57 -7.11
N ARG A 29 5.40 2.92 -7.62
CA ARG A 29 6.26 3.43 -8.69
C ARG A 29 6.00 2.71 -10.01
N SER A 30 5.90 1.39 -9.97
CA SER A 30 5.67 0.56 -11.16
C SER A 30 5.03 -0.77 -10.78
N ILE A 31 4.30 -1.36 -11.73
CA ILE A 31 3.81 -2.74 -11.66
C ILE A 31 4.50 -3.50 -12.78
N ILE A 32 5.06 -4.67 -12.45
CA ILE A 32 5.73 -5.55 -13.39
C ILE A 32 4.89 -6.82 -13.50
N LEU A 33 4.49 -7.20 -14.70
CA LEU A 33 3.86 -8.49 -14.94
C LEU A 33 4.95 -9.56 -15.11
N ASP A 34 5.03 -10.48 -14.17
CA ASP A 34 5.87 -11.68 -14.32
C ASP A 34 5.16 -12.65 -15.26
N SER A 35 5.62 -12.70 -16.52
CA SER A 35 5.05 -13.56 -17.55
C SER A 35 5.30 -15.06 -17.33
N ARG A 36 6.21 -15.44 -16.42
CA ARG A 36 6.49 -16.84 -16.10
C ARG A 36 5.47 -17.41 -15.13
N GLU A 37 5.08 -16.61 -14.15
CA GLU A 37 4.19 -17.03 -13.06
C GLU A 37 2.79 -16.41 -13.15
N GLY A 38 2.59 -15.46 -14.08
CA GLY A 38 1.30 -14.78 -14.27
C GLY A 38 0.91 -13.85 -13.12
N ARG A 39 1.89 -13.37 -12.33
CA ARG A 39 1.66 -12.51 -11.17
C ARG A 39 2.14 -11.07 -11.39
N GLU A 40 1.53 -10.14 -10.66
CA GLU A 40 1.91 -8.74 -10.65
C GLU A 40 2.89 -8.46 -9.50
N ILE A 41 4.08 -7.97 -9.83
CA ILE A 41 5.04 -7.49 -8.85
C ILE A 41 4.92 -5.97 -8.77
N CYS A 42 4.38 -5.48 -7.66
CA CYS A 42 4.30 -4.08 -7.32
C CYS A 42 5.63 -3.58 -6.74
N VAL A 43 6.17 -2.51 -7.32
CA VAL A 43 7.37 -1.82 -6.84
C VAL A 43 6.97 -0.49 -6.25
N TYR A 44 7.23 -0.31 -4.95
CA TYR A 44 7.00 0.93 -4.23
C TYR A 44 8.31 1.66 -3.97
N GLN A 45 8.26 2.98 -3.88
CA GLN A 45 9.40 3.83 -3.57
C GLN A 45 9.15 4.65 -2.31
N CYS A 46 10.13 4.65 -1.40
CA CYS A 46 10.15 5.54 -0.25
C CYS A 46 10.41 6.98 -0.70
N SER A 47 9.55 7.92 -0.30
CA SER A 47 9.73 9.34 -0.61
C SER A 47 10.91 9.98 0.13
N ASN A 48 11.34 9.40 1.26
CA ASN A 48 12.41 9.96 2.09
C ASN A 48 13.80 9.51 1.67
N CYS A 49 14.02 8.19 1.53
CA CYS A 49 15.34 7.61 1.22
C CYS A 49 15.44 6.99 -0.18
N SER A 50 14.38 7.10 -0.99
CA SER A 50 14.30 6.54 -2.36
C SER A 50 14.45 5.02 -2.48
N ARG A 51 14.55 4.29 -1.35
CA ARG A 51 14.62 2.82 -1.33
C ARG A 51 13.38 2.19 -1.96
N LEU A 52 13.59 1.12 -2.70
CA LEU A 52 12.53 0.34 -3.33
C LEU A 52 12.06 -0.78 -2.41
N VAL A 53 10.74 -0.96 -2.35
CA VAL A 53 10.07 -2.05 -1.63
C VAL A 53 9.29 -2.86 -2.66
N TRP A 54 9.55 -4.16 -2.72
CA TRP A 54 8.97 -5.08 -3.70
C TRP A 54 7.87 -5.90 -3.02
N ARG A 55 6.74 -6.07 -3.70
CA ARG A 55 5.61 -6.91 -3.26
C ARG A 55 5.08 -7.69 -4.47
N ASP A 56 4.93 -8.99 -4.30
CA ASP A 56 4.13 -9.86 -5.17
C ASP A 56 2.64 -9.83 -4.81
#